data_AF-A0A7Y7N6I8-F1
#
_entry.id   AF-A0A7Y7N6I8-F1
#
_cell.length_a   1.000
_cell.length_b   1.000
_cell.length_c   1.000
_cell.angle_alpha   90.00
_cell.angle_beta   90.00
_cell.angle_gamma   90.00
#
_symmetry.space_group_name_H-M   'P 1'
#
loop_
_entity.id
_entity.type
_entity.pdbx_description
1 polymer ?
#
loop_
_entity_poly.entity_id
_entity_poly.type
_entity_poly.pdbx_seq_one_letter_code
_entity_poly.pdbx_strand_id
1 'polypeptide(L)'
;MAPEIVNNRELWVLGVKPGTGREELLCSYLTAGGYHNRLEQIERLIHERPLGIVLDVSPSSDDGWGLLLKIKKEPLTRNIPVLPVFLSETGKVAGVFPVAGFFTLPVDENHLLERLAVYGLTEEAETWDLQVLVVSRTGEEKLSKAIESVGFEVVKAYTGKETLALTSIHPRYMAFSSLMLPDMTAFELLEKFRHYPYSSNTPIFILLKEDMKQGEKTAMSREVANLVSKKQLTQEEFLSFLRRRD
;
A
#
# COMPACT_ATOMS: atom_id res chain seq x y z
N MET A 1 34.76 19.10 0.58
CA MET A 1 33.45 19.22 1.24
C MET A 1 32.38 19.14 0.16
N ALA A 2 31.70 18.00 0.05
CA ALA A 2 30.51 17.91 -0.79
C ALA A 2 29.36 18.67 -0.10
N PRO A 3 28.49 19.37 -0.83
CA PRO A 3 27.36 20.05 -0.21
C PRO A 3 26.41 18.99 0.35
N GLU A 4 26.08 19.10 1.64
CA GLU A 4 24.96 18.40 2.24
C GLU A 4 23.70 18.79 1.48
N ILE A 5 23.21 17.91 0.61
CA ILE A 5 21.82 17.97 0.16
C ILE A 5 21.01 17.58 1.40
N VAL A 6 20.70 18.57 2.25
CA VAL A 6 19.60 18.45 3.20
C VAL A 6 18.38 18.19 2.34
N ASN A 7 17.99 16.91 2.26
CA ASN A 7 16.94 16.43 1.38
C ASN A 7 15.62 16.96 1.96
N ASN A 8 15.28 18.20 1.62
CA ASN A 8 14.10 18.95 2.07
C ASN A 8 12.81 18.40 1.44
N ARG A 9 12.69 17.07 1.35
CA ARG A 9 11.54 16.39 0.77
C ARG A 9 10.49 16.22 1.86
N GLU A 10 9.34 16.80 1.62
CA GLU A 10 8.22 16.81 2.53
C GLU A 10 7.30 15.60 2.29
N LEU A 11 6.57 15.17 3.32
CA LEU A 11 5.43 14.27 3.15
C LEU A 11 4.23 15.08 2.65
N TRP A 12 3.60 14.61 1.58
CA TRP A 12 2.40 15.25 1.07
C TRP A 12 1.16 14.54 1.58
N VAL A 13 0.18 15.32 2.03
CA VAL A 13 -1.15 14.83 2.38
C VAL A 13 -2.07 15.03 1.19
N LEU A 14 -2.73 13.97 0.72
CA LEU A 14 -3.69 13.99 -0.38
C LEU A 14 -5.01 13.31 0.05
N GLY A 15 -6.08 13.54 -0.71
CA GLY A 15 -7.38 12.90 -0.49
C GLY A 15 -8.18 13.47 0.68
N VAL A 16 -7.80 14.64 1.19
CA VAL A 16 -8.51 15.35 2.26
C VAL A 16 -9.05 16.67 1.73
N LYS A 17 -10.31 16.99 2.02
CA LYS A 17 -10.92 18.26 1.60
C LYS A 17 -10.38 19.42 2.44
N PRO A 18 -9.89 20.51 1.84
CA PRO A 18 -9.45 21.70 2.57
C PRO A 18 -10.59 22.33 3.39
N GLY A 19 -10.27 22.91 4.54
CA GLY A 19 -11.20 23.62 5.41
C GLY A 19 -12.10 22.70 6.24
N THR A 20 -11.79 21.40 6.32
CA THR A 20 -12.55 20.44 7.14
C THR A 20 -11.95 20.23 8.52
N GLY A 21 -10.74 20.75 8.76
CA GLY A 21 -9.94 20.52 9.98
C GLY A 21 -9.34 19.11 10.06
N ARG A 22 -9.67 18.22 9.11
CA ARG A 22 -9.11 16.86 9.02
C ARG A 22 -7.65 16.91 8.58
N GLU A 23 -7.38 17.78 7.62
CA GLU A 23 -6.05 18.06 7.10
C GLU A 23 -5.14 18.62 8.20
N GLU A 24 -5.64 19.56 9.00
CA GLU A 24 -4.88 20.18 10.08
C GLU A 24 -4.49 19.15 11.14
N LEU A 25 -5.44 18.28 11.52
CA LEU A 25 -5.18 17.23 12.50
C LEU A 25 -4.16 16.20 12.00
N LEU A 26 -4.30 15.71 10.77
CA LEU A 26 -3.33 14.77 10.19
C LEU A 26 -1.95 15.40 10.04
N CYS A 27 -1.87 16.65 9.53
CA CYS A 27 -0.62 17.40 9.45
C CYS A 27 0.02 17.60 10.83
N SER A 28 -0.79 17.86 11.88
CA SER A 28 -0.29 17.99 13.25
C SER A 28 0.36 16.71 13.76
N TYR A 29 -0.15 15.53 13.35
CA TYR A 29 0.44 14.24 13.73
C TYR A 29 1.80 14.07 13.07
N LEU A 30 1.90 14.38 11.78
CA LEU A 30 3.16 14.30 11.03
C LEU A 30 4.20 15.28 11.57
N THR A 31 3.81 16.52 11.86
CA THR A 31 4.69 17.54 12.44
C THR A 31 5.19 17.12 13.82
N ALA A 32 4.33 16.57 14.68
CA ALA A 32 4.74 16.03 15.98
C ALA A 32 5.73 14.86 15.85
N GLY A 33 5.66 14.12 14.74
CA GLY A 33 6.63 13.08 14.38
C GLY A 33 7.97 13.59 13.86
N GLY A 34 8.12 14.91 13.64
CA GLY A 34 9.31 15.54 13.07
C GLY A 34 9.33 15.62 11.54
N TYR A 35 8.21 15.32 10.86
CA TYR A 35 8.14 15.35 9.40
C TYR A 35 7.67 16.71 8.89
N HIS A 36 8.42 17.29 7.95
CA HIS A 36 7.91 18.38 7.12
C HIS A 36 6.77 17.86 6.25
N ASN A 37 5.64 18.57 6.22
CA ASN A 37 4.45 18.12 5.52
C ASN A 37 3.55 19.27 5.07
N ARG A 38 2.73 19.00 4.05
CA ARG A 38 1.70 19.93 3.56
C ARG A 38 0.54 19.20 2.88
N LEU A 39 -0.63 19.80 2.90
CA LEU A 39 -1.75 19.42 2.03
C LEU A 39 -1.42 19.85 0.60
N GLU A 40 -1.61 18.96 -0.36
CA GLU A 40 -1.33 19.25 -1.77
C GLU A 40 -2.37 18.69 -2.73
N GLN A 41 -2.19 18.97 -4.02
CA GLN A 41 -2.98 18.41 -5.11
C GLN A 41 -2.16 17.48 -6.01
N ILE A 42 -2.82 16.50 -6.61
CA ILE A 42 -2.16 15.46 -7.43
C ILE A 42 -1.46 16.05 -8.65
N GLU A 43 -1.97 17.16 -9.19
CA GLU A 43 -1.42 17.88 -10.35
C GLU A 43 -0.03 18.45 -10.09
N ARG A 44 0.42 18.55 -8.83
CA ARG A 44 1.78 18.97 -8.50
C ARG A 44 2.81 17.84 -8.63
N LEU A 45 2.38 16.57 -8.57
CA LEU A 45 3.29 15.42 -8.63
C LEU A 45 4.05 15.27 -9.94
N ILE A 46 3.56 15.90 -11.02
CA ILE A 46 4.27 15.93 -12.31
C ILE A 46 5.46 16.89 -12.32
N HIS A 47 5.48 17.87 -11.42
CA HIS A 47 6.51 18.92 -11.35
C HIS A 47 7.44 18.75 -10.14
N GLU A 48 6.93 18.20 -9.05
CA GLU A 48 7.65 18.06 -7.79
C GLU A 48 7.54 16.62 -7.27
N ARG A 49 8.58 16.14 -6.58
CA ARG A 49 8.60 14.79 -6.00
C ARG A 49 8.66 14.84 -4.46
N PRO A 50 7.58 14.48 -3.76
CA PRO A 50 7.60 14.39 -2.30
C PRO A 50 8.45 13.21 -1.82
N LEU A 51 8.72 13.20 -0.51
CA LEU A 51 9.32 12.05 0.16
C LEU A 51 8.38 10.83 0.10
N GLY A 52 7.09 11.09 0.26
CA GLY A 52 6.02 10.10 0.25
C GLY A 52 4.68 10.80 0.37
N ILE A 53 3.61 10.06 0.13
CA ILE A 53 2.23 10.55 0.15
C ILE A 53 1.49 9.84 1.27
N VAL A 54 0.88 10.60 2.18
CA VAL A 54 -0.13 10.10 3.12
C VAL A 54 -1.49 10.38 2.48
N LEU A 55 -2.23 9.32 2.17
CA LEU A 55 -3.44 9.41 1.34
C LEU A 55 -4.67 8.94 2.12
N ASP A 56 -5.63 9.83 2.35
CA ASP A 56 -6.91 9.42 2.93
C ASP A 56 -7.76 8.66 1.90
N VAL A 57 -8.12 7.41 2.21
CA VAL A 57 -8.99 6.55 1.37
C VAL A 57 -10.34 6.24 2.04
N SER A 58 -10.67 6.98 3.10
CA SER A 58 -11.93 6.86 3.84
C SER A 58 -13.15 7.27 3.00
N PRO A 59 -14.38 6.89 3.40
CA PRO A 59 -15.61 7.33 2.74
C PRO A 59 -15.77 8.86 2.67
N SER A 60 -15.16 9.59 3.60
CA SER A 60 -15.19 11.05 3.66
C SER A 60 -14.04 11.72 2.90
N SER A 61 -13.16 10.92 2.26
CA SER A 61 -12.05 11.42 1.46
C SER A 61 -12.51 12.17 0.21
N ASP A 62 -11.59 12.92 -0.38
CA ASP A 62 -11.74 13.53 -1.69
C ASP A 62 -11.22 12.59 -2.79
N ASP A 63 -12.04 11.58 -3.15
CA ASP A 63 -11.70 10.52 -4.11
C ASP A 63 -10.35 9.84 -3.87
N GLY A 64 -10.04 9.49 -2.62
CA GLY A 64 -8.75 8.90 -2.24
C GLY A 64 -8.35 7.69 -3.09
N TRP A 65 -9.30 6.80 -3.39
CA TRP A 65 -9.07 5.65 -4.27
C TRP A 65 -8.79 6.04 -5.71
N GLY A 66 -9.47 7.05 -6.26
CA GLY A 66 -9.17 7.55 -7.60
C GLY A 66 -7.80 8.21 -7.67
N LEU A 67 -7.40 8.95 -6.64
CA LEU A 67 -6.06 9.51 -6.53
C LEU A 67 -5.00 8.41 -6.48
N LEU A 68 -5.20 7.37 -5.67
CA LEU A 68 -4.29 6.22 -5.60
C LEU A 68 -4.10 5.57 -6.98
N LEU A 69 -5.21 5.30 -7.68
CA LEU A 69 -5.17 4.72 -9.02
C LEU A 69 -4.42 5.62 -10.02
N LYS A 70 -4.70 6.93 -10.03
CA LYS A 70 -4.00 7.90 -10.89
C LYS A 70 -2.49 7.91 -10.62
N ILE A 71 -2.09 7.96 -9.34
CA ILE A 71 -0.68 7.94 -8.93
C ILE A 71 0.00 6.65 -9.42
N LYS A 72 -0.65 5.49 -9.24
CA LYS A 72 -0.04 4.20 -9.56
C LYS A 72 -0.04 3.85 -11.04
N LYS A 73 -0.93 4.45 -11.83
CA LYS A 73 -0.96 4.31 -13.29
C LYS A 73 0.12 5.13 -14.00
N GLU A 74 0.46 6.30 -13.47
CA GLU A 74 1.36 7.25 -14.14
C GLU A 74 2.85 6.93 -13.89
N PRO A 75 3.65 6.62 -14.94
CA PRO A 75 5.08 6.29 -14.79
C PRO A 75 5.91 7.29 -13.99
N LEU A 76 5.61 8.60 -14.11
CA LEU A 76 6.34 9.63 -13.38
C LEU A 76 6.07 9.62 -11.86
N THR A 77 4.93 9.06 -11.42
CA THR A 77 4.46 9.14 -10.03
C THR A 77 4.27 7.77 -9.34
N ARG A 78 4.19 6.68 -10.10
CA ARG A 78 3.92 5.30 -9.59
C ARG A 78 4.89 4.83 -8.51
N ASN A 79 6.14 5.29 -8.59
CA ASN A 79 7.21 4.93 -7.67
C ASN A 79 7.19 5.69 -6.34
N ILE A 80 6.37 6.73 -6.21
CA ILE A 80 6.25 7.50 -4.96
C ILE A 80 5.63 6.59 -3.88
N PRO A 81 6.25 6.45 -2.69
CA PRO A 81 5.65 5.71 -1.59
C PRO A 81 4.30 6.33 -1.21
N VAL A 82 3.26 5.51 -1.13
CA VAL A 82 1.93 5.95 -0.69
C VAL A 82 1.58 5.15 0.55
N LEU A 83 1.27 5.85 1.65
CA LEU A 83 0.72 5.30 2.86
C LEU A 83 -0.78 5.63 2.91
N PRO A 84 -1.67 4.69 2.56
CA PRO A 84 -3.09 4.91 2.71
C PRO A 84 -3.45 4.93 4.19
N VAL A 85 -4.22 5.95 4.56
CA VAL A 85 -4.78 6.12 5.89
C VAL A 85 -6.29 6.16 5.80
N PHE A 86 -6.93 5.71 6.86
CA PHE A 86 -8.37 5.86 7.02
C PHE A 86 -8.64 6.86 8.13
N LEU A 87 -9.24 7.99 7.78
CA LEU A 87 -9.60 9.03 8.73
C LEU A 87 -11.08 8.92 9.14
N SER A 88 -11.38 9.08 10.44
CA SER A 88 -12.76 9.29 10.94
C SER A 88 -13.33 10.60 10.40
N GLU A 89 -14.64 10.85 10.51
CA GLU A 89 -15.26 12.13 10.10
C GLU A 89 -14.55 13.35 10.70
N THR A 90 -14.11 13.24 11.96
CA THR A 90 -13.35 14.25 12.72
C THR A 90 -11.86 14.32 12.41
N GLY A 91 -11.37 13.56 11.42
CA GLY A 91 -9.97 13.62 10.95
C GLY A 91 -8.97 12.77 11.74
N LYS A 92 -9.42 12.05 12.77
CA LYS A 92 -8.54 11.15 13.53
C LYS A 92 -8.22 9.91 12.71
N VAL A 93 -6.99 9.43 12.80
CA VAL A 93 -6.59 8.20 12.12
C VAL A 93 -7.27 7.00 12.78
N ALA A 94 -8.18 6.35 12.07
CA ALA A 94 -8.83 5.11 12.50
C ALA A 94 -8.03 3.86 12.09
N GLY A 95 -7.21 3.97 11.05
CA GLY A 95 -6.34 2.87 10.61
C GLY A 95 -5.30 3.31 9.60
N VAL A 96 -4.25 2.51 9.47
CA VAL A 96 -3.18 2.66 8.48
C VAL A 96 -3.08 1.35 7.70
N PHE A 97 -2.85 1.44 6.40
CA PHE A 97 -2.68 0.28 5.54
C PHE A 97 -1.21 0.11 5.11
N PRO A 98 -0.39 -0.61 5.90
CA PRO A 98 0.99 -0.86 5.51
C PRO A 98 1.03 -1.91 4.41
N VAL A 99 1.36 -1.47 3.20
CA VAL A 99 1.66 -2.36 2.07
C VAL A 99 3.05 -2.06 1.54
N ALA A 100 3.70 -3.06 0.95
CA ALA A 100 4.99 -2.87 0.31
C ALA A 100 4.85 -1.97 -0.93
N GLY A 101 3.76 -2.13 -1.68
CA GLY A 101 3.48 -1.29 -2.83
C GLY A 101 2.17 -1.66 -3.52
N PHE A 102 1.95 -1.01 -4.66
CA PHE A 102 0.75 -1.17 -5.48
C PHE A 102 1.15 -1.37 -6.92
N PHE A 103 0.45 -2.27 -7.61
CA PHE A 103 0.53 -2.46 -9.05
C PHE A 103 -0.86 -2.32 -9.66
N THR A 104 -0.97 -1.69 -10.82
CA THR A 104 -2.21 -1.70 -11.61
C THR A 104 -2.23 -2.93 -12.51
N LEU A 105 -3.41 -3.51 -12.73
CA LEU A 105 -3.64 -4.59 -13.68
C LEU A 105 -4.10 -4.03 -15.04
N PRO A 106 -3.53 -4.50 -16.17
CA PRO A 106 -2.47 -5.51 -16.27
C PRO A 106 -1.12 -4.98 -15.76
N VAL A 107 -0.34 -5.85 -15.08
CA VAL A 107 0.97 -5.46 -14.52
C VAL A 107 1.94 -5.14 -15.66
N ASP A 108 2.62 -4.01 -15.55
CA ASP A 108 3.80 -3.66 -16.36
C ASP A 108 5.00 -4.48 -15.87
N GLU A 109 5.49 -5.38 -16.73
CA GLU A 109 6.60 -6.28 -16.41
C GLU A 109 7.89 -5.52 -16.07
N ASN A 110 8.23 -4.46 -16.83
CA ASN A 110 9.44 -3.67 -16.55
C ASN A 110 9.34 -3.01 -15.17
N HIS A 111 8.16 -2.46 -14.86
CA HIS A 111 7.92 -1.86 -13.56
C HIS A 111 8.00 -2.88 -12.42
N LEU A 112 7.45 -4.08 -12.60
CA LEU A 112 7.57 -5.18 -11.64
C LEU A 112 9.03 -5.49 -11.35
N LEU A 113 9.86 -5.65 -12.40
CA LEU A 113 11.28 -5.96 -12.27
C LEU A 113 12.05 -4.86 -11.54
N GLU A 114 11.83 -3.59 -11.90
CA GLU A 114 12.43 -2.45 -11.20
C GLU A 114 12.08 -2.46 -9.71
N ARG A 115 10.83 -2.79 -9.36
CA ARG A 115 10.40 -2.85 -7.96
C ARG A 115 11.06 -4.02 -7.24
N LEU A 116 11.05 -5.22 -7.80
CA LEU A 116 11.68 -6.39 -7.21
C LEU A 116 13.18 -6.15 -6.97
N ALA A 117 13.86 -5.46 -7.89
CA ALA A 117 15.25 -5.05 -7.72
C ALA A 117 15.46 -4.08 -6.55
N VAL A 118 14.59 -3.08 -6.38
CA VAL A 118 14.64 -2.15 -5.23
C VAL A 118 14.48 -2.87 -3.88
N TYR A 119 13.80 -4.02 -3.84
CA TYR A 119 13.71 -4.85 -2.64
C TYR A 119 14.92 -5.77 -2.43
N GLY A 120 15.94 -5.70 -3.30
CA GLY A 120 17.12 -6.55 -3.24
C GLY A 120 16.83 -8.01 -3.63
N LEU A 121 15.75 -8.26 -4.39
CA LEU A 121 15.27 -9.62 -4.63
C LEU A 121 15.73 -10.21 -5.97
N THR A 122 16.32 -9.41 -6.84
CA THR A 122 16.74 -9.85 -8.19
C THR A 122 18.25 -10.06 -8.33
N GLU A 123 19.07 -9.57 -7.40
CA GLU A 123 20.54 -9.58 -7.53
C GLU A 123 21.20 -10.83 -6.93
N GLU A 124 20.50 -11.61 -6.09
CA GLU A 124 21.02 -12.81 -5.41
C GLU A 124 20.02 -13.99 -5.43
N ALA A 125 19.28 -14.17 -6.53
CA ALA A 125 18.27 -15.23 -6.62
C ALA A 125 18.84 -16.66 -6.77
N GLU A 126 20.17 -16.86 -6.69
CA GLU A 126 20.79 -18.19 -6.78
C GLU A 126 20.78 -18.97 -5.44
N THR A 127 20.38 -18.35 -4.33
CA THR A 127 20.53 -18.94 -2.97
C THR A 127 19.27 -19.00 -2.12
N TRP A 128 18.11 -18.54 -2.61
CA TRP A 128 16.89 -18.48 -1.81
C TRP A 128 15.73 -19.24 -2.47
N ASP A 129 15.15 -20.21 -1.76
CA ASP A 129 13.82 -20.79 -2.03
C ASP A 129 12.72 -19.71 -1.77
N LEU A 130 12.78 -18.60 -2.50
CA LEU A 130 11.82 -17.50 -2.38
C LEU A 130 10.58 -17.86 -3.19
N GLN A 131 9.50 -18.12 -2.47
CA GLN A 131 8.20 -18.36 -3.05
C GLN A 131 7.40 -17.05 -3.08
N VAL A 132 6.71 -16.80 -4.18
CA VAL A 132 5.82 -15.66 -4.33
C VAL A 132 4.39 -16.16 -4.35
N LEU A 133 3.58 -15.65 -3.43
CA LEU A 133 2.17 -15.97 -3.37
C LEU A 133 1.36 -15.01 -4.22
N VAL A 134 0.66 -15.51 -5.23
CA VAL A 134 -0.30 -14.74 -6.02
C VAL A 134 -1.71 -15.05 -5.52
N VAL A 135 -2.31 -14.07 -4.85
CA VAL A 135 -3.63 -14.17 -4.21
C VAL A 135 -4.67 -13.48 -5.07
N SER A 136 -5.41 -14.23 -5.87
CA SER A 136 -6.38 -13.66 -6.81
C SER A 136 -7.41 -14.69 -7.27
N ARG A 137 -8.57 -14.22 -7.74
CA ARG A 137 -9.64 -15.10 -8.22
C ARG A 137 -9.28 -15.87 -9.50
N THR A 138 -8.34 -15.35 -10.28
CA THR A 138 -8.00 -15.80 -11.63
C THR A 138 -6.57 -16.31 -11.73
N GLY A 139 -5.81 -16.30 -10.63
CA GLY A 139 -4.40 -16.68 -10.58
C GLY A 139 -3.42 -15.67 -11.20
N GLU A 140 -3.91 -14.58 -11.80
CA GLU A 140 -3.14 -13.54 -12.52
C GLU A 140 -1.97 -14.13 -13.35
N GLU A 141 -2.31 -14.94 -14.36
CA GLU A 141 -1.36 -15.77 -15.10
C GLU A 141 -0.19 -14.98 -15.71
N LYS A 142 -0.44 -13.77 -16.23
CA LYS A 142 0.63 -12.93 -16.80
C LYS A 142 1.62 -12.47 -15.72
N LEU A 143 1.11 -12.04 -14.57
CA LEU A 143 1.92 -11.66 -13.42
C LEU A 143 2.74 -12.86 -12.92
N SER A 144 2.09 -14.03 -12.81
CA SER A 144 2.76 -15.27 -12.39
C SER A 144 3.95 -15.58 -13.30
N LYS A 145 3.76 -15.55 -14.62
CA LYS A 145 4.84 -15.79 -15.59
C LYS A 145 5.96 -14.77 -15.53
N ALA A 146 5.63 -13.50 -15.30
CA ALA A 146 6.63 -12.43 -15.16
C ALA A 146 7.45 -12.56 -13.87
N ILE A 147 6.87 -13.13 -12.81
CA ILE A 147 7.57 -13.43 -11.56
C ILE A 147 8.46 -14.68 -11.74
N GLU A 148 7.93 -15.73 -12.37
CA GLU A 148 8.67 -16.97 -12.67
C GLU A 148 9.87 -16.72 -13.60
N SER A 149 9.76 -15.79 -14.55
CA SER A 149 10.83 -15.48 -15.51
C SER A 149 12.08 -14.88 -14.84
N VAL A 150 11.96 -14.41 -13.60
CA VAL A 150 13.09 -13.91 -12.80
C VAL A 150 13.48 -14.82 -11.65
N GLY A 151 13.07 -16.09 -11.72
CA GLY A 151 13.60 -17.17 -10.88
C GLY A 151 12.80 -17.48 -9.62
N PHE A 152 11.67 -16.80 -9.38
CA PHE A 152 10.81 -17.11 -8.25
C PHE A 152 9.88 -18.29 -8.53
N GLU A 153 9.61 -19.10 -7.51
CA GLU A 153 8.51 -20.07 -7.56
C GLU A 153 7.18 -19.37 -7.21
N VAL A 154 6.16 -19.51 -8.07
CA VAL A 154 4.84 -18.93 -7.80
C VAL A 154 3.89 -19.96 -7.20
N VAL A 155 3.37 -19.62 -6.02
CA VAL A 155 2.25 -20.34 -5.38
C VAL A 155 0.98 -19.52 -5.60
N LYS A 156 -0.10 -20.16 -6.04
CA LYS A 156 -1.39 -19.47 -6.27
C LYS A 156 -2.35 -19.77 -5.13
N ALA A 157 -3.06 -18.74 -4.67
CA ALA A 157 -4.19 -18.85 -3.76
C ALA A 157 -5.38 -18.08 -4.33
N TYR A 158 -6.57 -18.64 -4.21
CA TYR A 158 -7.79 -18.11 -4.80
C TYR A 158 -8.69 -17.42 -3.77
N THR A 159 -8.40 -17.59 -2.48
CA THR A 159 -9.10 -16.97 -1.35
C THR A 159 -8.13 -16.50 -0.27
N GLY A 160 -8.59 -15.58 0.59
CA GLY A 160 -7.83 -15.15 1.75
C GLY A 160 -7.69 -16.27 2.79
N LYS A 161 -8.69 -17.13 2.98
CA LYS A 161 -8.60 -18.32 3.85
C LYS A 161 -7.54 -19.31 3.38
N GLU A 162 -7.51 -19.61 2.09
CA GLU A 162 -6.47 -20.46 1.49
C GLU A 162 -5.09 -19.84 1.66
N THR A 163 -4.99 -18.53 1.44
CA THR A 163 -3.74 -17.78 1.67
C THR A 163 -3.25 -17.95 3.11
N LEU A 164 -4.13 -17.75 4.10
CA LEU A 164 -3.77 -17.93 5.51
C LEU A 164 -3.35 -19.36 5.83
N ALA A 165 -4.01 -20.36 5.24
CA ALA A 165 -3.61 -21.76 5.40
C ALA A 165 -2.19 -22.00 4.86
N LEU A 166 -1.89 -21.52 3.65
CA LEU A 166 -0.57 -21.67 3.02
C LEU A 166 0.54 -20.95 3.79
N THR A 167 0.29 -19.73 4.25
CA THR A 167 1.30 -18.90 4.94
C THR A 167 1.45 -19.21 6.43
N SER A 168 0.55 -20.00 7.02
CA SER A 168 0.59 -20.37 8.44
C SER A 168 1.64 -21.41 8.80
N ILE A 169 2.16 -22.15 7.83
CA ILE A 169 3.05 -23.29 8.05
C ILE A 169 4.44 -23.16 7.41
N HIS A 170 4.61 -22.25 6.45
CA HIS A 170 5.89 -22.01 5.78
C HIS A 170 6.24 -20.52 5.80
N PRO A 171 7.35 -20.11 6.43
CA PRO A 171 7.94 -18.80 6.16
C PRO A 171 8.52 -18.80 4.73
N ARG A 172 8.64 -17.62 4.10
CA ARG A 172 9.34 -17.29 2.82
C ARG A 172 8.46 -16.70 1.70
N TYR A 173 7.28 -16.17 2.01
CA TYR A 173 6.45 -15.54 0.99
C TYR A 173 6.57 -14.02 0.95
N MET A 174 6.74 -13.49 -0.26
CA MET A 174 6.15 -12.22 -0.68
C MET A 174 4.77 -12.51 -1.25
N ALA A 175 3.81 -11.59 -1.08
CA ALA A 175 2.47 -11.77 -1.65
C ALA A 175 2.09 -10.64 -2.62
N PHE A 176 1.48 -11.01 -3.74
CA PHE A 176 0.73 -10.12 -4.63
C PHE A 176 -0.75 -10.44 -4.47
N SER A 177 -1.51 -9.53 -3.90
CA SER A 177 -2.92 -9.77 -3.57
C SER A 177 -3.85 -8.84 -4.33
N SER A 178 -4.85 -9.43 -4.98
CA SER A 178 -6.03 -8.68 -5.43
C SER A 178 -6.67 -7.99 -4.24
N LEU A 179 -7.01 -6.71 -4.42
CA LEU A 179 -7.61 -5.92 -3.34
C LEU A 179 -8.92 -6.52 -2.79
N MET A 180 -9.70 -7.14 -3.67
CA MET A 180 -10.97 -7.82 -3.35
C MET A 180 -10.85 -9.31 -3.66
N LEU A 181 -10.90 -10.16 -2.63
CA LEU A 181 -10.95 -11.62 -2.75
C LEU A 181 -12.40 -12.11 -2.54
N PRO A 182 -12.71 -13.39 -2.85
CA PRO A 182 -14.06 -13.92 -2.68
C PRO A 182 -14.59 -13.89 -1.24
N ASP A 183 -13.71 -13.96 -0.25
CA ASP A 183 -14.05 -14.19 1.15
C ASP A 183 -13.55 -13.09 2.10
N MET A 184 -12.68 -12.19 1.64
CA MET A 184 -12.19 -11.03 2.38
C MET A 184 -11.50 -10.01 1.46
N THR A 185 -11.25 -8.82 1.98
CA THR A 185 -10.37 -7.83 1.38
C THR A 185 -8.90 -8.14 1.65
N ALA A 186 -8.00 -7.56 0.86
CA ALA A 186 -6.57 -7.59 1.18
C ALA A 186 -6.22 -6.88 2.51
N PHE A 187 -7.09 -5.96 2.97
CA PHE A 187 -6.98 -5.31 4.27
C PHE A 187 -7.23 -6.29 5.43
N GLU A 188 -8.31 -7.05 5.36
CA GLU A 188 -8.59 -8.14 6.31
C GLU A 188 -7.47 -9.18 6.31
N LEU A 189 -6.95 -9.51 5.13
CA LEU A 189 -5.85 -10.45 5.01
C LEU A 189 -4.61 -9.93 5.75
N LEU A 190 -4.24 -8.67 5.55
CA LEU A 190 -3.11 -8.03 6.23
C LEU A 190 -3.27 -7.98 7.74
N GLU A 191 -4.45 -7.60 8.25
CA GLU A 191 -4.71 -7.62 9.68
C GLU A 191 -4.61 -9.04 10.26
N LYS A 192 -5.10 -10.05 9.53
CA LYS A 192 -4.95 -11.45 9.93
C LYS A 192 -3.50 -11.92 9.90
N PHE A 193 -2.70 -11.49 8.93
CA PHE A 193 -1.27 -11.86 8.82
C PHE A 193 -0.48 -11.49 10.07
N ARG A 194 -0.83 -10.37 10.72
CA ARG A 194 -0.18 -9.90 11.96
C ARG A 194 -0.36 -10.86 13.13
N HIS A 195 -1.36 -11.72 13.10
CA HIS A 195 -1.64 -12.69 14.17
C HIS A 195 -0.91 -14.02 13.99
N TYR A 196 -0.22 -14.25 12.87
CA TYR A 196 0.53 -15.48 12.62
C TYR A 196 2.03 -15.19 12.48
N PRO A 197 2.90 -15.89 13.24
CA PRO A 197 4.35 -15.62 13.25
C PRO A 197 4.98 -15.61 11.86
N TYR A 198 4.65 -16.58 11.01
CA TYR A 198 5.28 -16.76 9.69
C TYR A 198 4.79 -15.79 8.61
N SER A 199 3.63 -15.16 8.77
CA SER A 199 3.09 -14.18 7.81
C SER A 199 3.16 -12.73 8.30
N SER A 200 3.47 -12.51 9.58
CA SER A 200 3.45 -11.19 10.22
C SER A 200 4.36 -10.15 9.55
N ASN A 201 5.45 -10.59 8.92
CA ASN A 201 6.42 -9.76 8.22
C ASN A 201 6.41 -9.96 6.70
N THR A 202 5.43 -10.69 6.14
CA THR A 202 5.33 -10.91 4.69
C THR A 202 5.06 -9.58 3.97
N PRO A 203 5.94 -9.14 3.05
CA PRO A 203 5.66 -7.99 2.20
C PRO A 203 4.47 -8.30 1.29
N ILE A 204 3.45 -7.45 1.32
CA ILE A 204 2.28 -7.57 0.43
C ILE A 204 2.22 -6.39 -0.54
N PHE A 205 2.13 -6.72 -1.83
CA PHE A 205 1.81 -5.81 -2.92
C PHE A 205 0.34 -5.96 -3.29
N ILE A 206 -0.33 -4.84 -3.47
CA ILE A 206 -1.75 -4.83 -3.82
C ILE A 206 -1.92 -4.65 -5.32
N LEU A 207 -2.70 -5.53 -5.91
CA LEU A 207 -3.13 -5.45 -7.30
C LEU A 207 -4.43 -4.63 -7.38
N LEU A 208 -4.32 -3.49 -8.04
CA LEU A 208 -5.40 -2.56 -8.31
C LEU A 208 -5.93 -2.78 -9.72
N LYS A 209 -7.26 -2.79 -9.90
CA LYS A 209 -7.84 -2.76 -11.24
C LYS A 209 -7.79 -1.33 -11.77
N GLU A 210 -7.37 -1.15 -13.02
CA GLU A 210 -7.34 0.20 -13.61
C GLU A 210 -8.73 0.85 -13.66
N ASP A 211 -9.76 0.08 -14.00
CA ASP A 211 -11.11 0.59 -14.27
C ASP A 211 -12.09 0.34 -13.12
N MET A 212 -11.77 0.82 -11.92
CA MET A 212 -12.71 0.78 -10.80
C MET A 212 -13.79 1.86 -10.95
N LYS A 213 -15.05 1.43 -11.08
CA LYS A 213 -16.21 2.32 -11.09
C LYS A 213 -16.35 3.03 -9.74
N GLN A 214 -16.97 4.20 -9.72
CA GLN A 214 -17.20 4.96 -8.48
C GLN A 214 -17.97 4.15 -7.41
N GLY A 215 -18.90 3.29 -7.85
CA GLY A 215 -19.62 2.38 -6.95
C GLY A 215 -18.70 1.36 -6.28
N GLU A 216 -17.70 0.83 -7.00
CA GLU A 216 -16.73 -0.13 -6.47
C GLU A 216 -15.78 0.52 -5.47
N LYS A 217 -15.28 1.73 -5.79
CA LYS A 217 -14.48 2.54 -4.84
C LYS A 217 -15.26 2.80 -3.54
N THR A 218 -16.51 3.23 -3.67
CA THR A 218 -17.37 3.51 -2.51
C THR A 218 -17.64 2.25 -1.68
N ALA A 219 -17.95 1.13 -2.31
CA ALA A 219 -18.19 -0.14 -1.64
C ALA A 219 -16.96 -0.59 -0.84
N MET A 220 -15.78 -0.49 -1.45
CA MET A 220 -14.51 -0.81 -0.82
C MET A 220 -14.18 0.12 0.35
N SER A 221 -14.35 1.43 0.21
CA SER A 221 -14.18 2.36 1.34
C SER A 221 -15.09 2.01 2.53
N ARG A 222 -16.33 1.57 2.27
CA ARG A 222 -17.26 1.14 3.34
C ARG A 222 -16.83 -0.15 4.01
N GLU A 223 -16.35 -1.12 3.24
CA GLU A 223 -15.84 -2.38 3.79
C GLU A 223 -14.61 -2.15 4.65
N VAL A 224 -13.65 -1.36 4.17
CA VAL A 224 -12.49 -0.92 4.94
C VAL A 224 -12.92 -0.16 6.20
N ALA A 225 -13.92 0.73 6.09
CA ALA A 225 -14.47 1.43 7.24
C ALA A 225 -14.95 0.46 8.32
N ASN A 226 -15.70 -0.57 7.97
CA ASN A 226 -16.19 -1.55 8.93
C ASN A 226 -15.07 -2.29 9.66
N LEU A 227 -13.91 -2.47 9.00
CA LEU A 227 -12.74 -3.13 9.58
C LEU A 227 -12.01 -2.23 10.57
N VAL A 228 -11.74 -0.98 10.18
CA VAL A 228 -10.96 -0.02 10.99
C VAL A 228 -11.81 0.79 11.97
N SER A 229 -13.14 0.76 11.84
CA SER A 229 -14.08 1.54 12.67
C SER A 229 -14.05 1.22 14.17
N LYS A 230 -13.41 0.13 14.59
CA LYS A 230 -13.50 -0.37 15.96
C LYS A 230 -12.53 0.29 16.94
N LYS A 231 -11.52 1.04 16.46
CA LYS A 231 -10.59 1.78 17.33
C LYS A 231 -9.94 2.94 16.58
N GLN A 232 -9.74 4.08 17.24
CA GLN A 232 -8.88 5.17 16.73
C GLN A 232 -7.44 4.90 17.17
N LEU A 233 -6.49 5.12 16.25
CA LEU A 233 -5.08 5.05 16.58
C LEU A 233 -4.67 6.28 17.38
N THR A 234 -3.80 6.08 18.37
CA THR A 234 -3.10 7.19 19.01
C THR A 234 -2.10 7.81 18.03
N GLN A 235 -1.68 9.05 18.29
CA GLN A 235 -0.63 9.70 17.50
C GLN A 235 0.66 8.86 17.49
N GLU A 236 1.03 8.26 18.63
CA GLU A 236 2.18 7.36 18.73
C GLU A 236 2.01 6.09 17.90
N GLU A 237 0.85 5.44 17.97
CA GLU A 237 0.52 4.26 17.17
C GLU A 237 0.62 4.60 15.67
N PHE A 238 0.07 5.73 15.23
CA PHE A 238 0.17 6.21 13.84
C PHE A 238 1.63 6.43 13.42
N LEU A 239 2.42 7.14 14.23
CA LEU A 239 3.82 7.44 13.92
C LEU A 239 4.69 6.18 13.86
N SER A 240 4.34 5.11 14.57
CA SER A 240 5.04 3.83 14.50
C SER A 240 5.01 3.20 13.09
N PHE A 241 3.97 3.49 12.30
CA PHE A 241 3.88 3.02 10.91
C PHE A 241 4.79 3.79 9.94
N LEU A 242 5.21 5.01 10.29
CA LEU A 242 6.13 5.82 9.49
C LEU A 242 7.61 5.51 9.79
N ARG A 243 7.89 5.06 11.01
CA ARG A 243 9.26 4.85 11.51
C ARG A 243 9.84 3.48 11.18
N ARG A 244 9.03 2.51 10.75
CA ARG A 244 9.49 1.13 10.51
C ARG A 244 10.05 0.95 9.09
N ARG A 245 11.36 1.11 8.97
CA ARG A 245 12.27 0.38 8.07
C ARG A 245 13.68 0.45 8.67
N ASP A 246 13.94 -0.40 9.67
CA ASP A 246 15.31 -0.83 9.99
C ASP A 246 15.65 -2.02 9.07
#